data_AF-A0A6I2X1J2-F1
#
_entry.id   AF-A0A6I2X1J2-F1
#
_cell.length_a   1.000
_cell.length_b   1.000
_cell.length_c   1.000
_cell.angle_alpha   90.00
_cell.angle_beta   90.00
_cell.angle_gamma   90.00
#
_symmetry.space_group_name_H-M   'P 1'
#
loop_
_entity.id
_entity.type
_entity.pdbx_description
1 polymer ?
#
loop_
_entity_poly.entity_id
_entity_poly.type
_entity_poly.pdbx_seq_one_letter_code
_entity_poly.pdbx_strand_id
1 'polypeptide(L)'
;MYAGALMATVKKLSAGVIRTDREMADGRTIRYYDSTPAEHSAIDQRPEEAQPEIGQMRYDALLGEWVSMAAHRQARVFLPPKEMCPLCPSQGE
;
A
#
# COMPACT_ATOMS: atom_id res chain seq x y z
N MET A 1 -23.47 -9.23 6.33
CA MET A 1 -23.97 -8.12 7.16
C MET A 1 -22.80 -7.54 7.95
N TYR A 2 -22.18 -6.46 7.48
CA TYR A 2 -21.54 -5.47 8.35
C TYR A 2 -21.83 -4.11 7.72
N ALA A 3 -22.87 -3.49 8.26
CA ALA A 3 -23.27 -2.14 7.98
C ALA A 3 -22.34 -1.21 8.76
N GLY A 4 -21.65 -0.35 8.03
CA GLY A 4 -20.79 0.69 8.57
C GLY A 4 -20.37 1.57 7.42
N ALA A 5 -21.32 2.27 6.80
CA ALA A 5 -21.00 3.36 5.88
C ALA A 5 -20.20 4.38 6.68
N LEU A 6 -18.88 4.31 6.55
CA LEU A 6 -17.98 5.20 7.23
C LEU A 6 -18.16 6.58 6.61
N MET A 7 -18.85 7.43 7.36
CA MET A 7 -19.27 8.75 6.94
C MET A 7 -18.05 9.54 6.51
N ALA A 8 -18.02 9.92 5.24
CA ALA A 8 -17.01 10.83 4.72
C ALA A 8 -17.07 12.13 5.51
N THR A 9 -15.95 12.52 6.12
CA THR A 9 -15.89 13.76 6.90
C THR A 9 -15.30 14.87 6.04
N VAL A 10 -16.08 15.92 5.79
CA VAL A 10 -15.63 17.07 5.00
C VAL A 10 -15.18 18.20 5.93
N LYS A 11 -13.99 18.74 5.69
CA LYS A 11 -13.40 19.85 6.43
C LYS A 11 -12.92 20.94 5.47
N LYS A 12 -13.37 22.18 5.67
CA LYS A 12 -12.78 23.36 5.00
C LYS A 12 -11.47 23.73 5.69
N LEU A 13 -10.41 23.85 4.91
CA LEU A 13 -9.08 24.29 5.34
C LEU A 13 -8.83 25.73 4.91
N SER A 14 -7.68 26.28 5.31
CA SER A 14 -7.21 27.59 4.85
C SER A 14 -7.03 27.62 3.32
N ALA A 15 -6.98 28.83 2.75
CA ALA A 15 -6.79 29.06 1.32
C ALA A 15 -7.87 28.45 0.40
N GLY A 16 -9.08 28.21 0.92
CA GLY A 16 -10.20 27.72 0.13
C GLY A 16 -10.16 26.21 -0.18
N VAL A 17 -9.24 25.46 0.42
CA VAL A 17 -9.12 24.01 0.20
C VAL A 17 -10.20 23.25 0.97
N ILE A 18 -10.82 22.28 0.32
CA ILE A 18 -11.79 21.36 0.92
C ILE A 18 -11.11 20.01 1.08
N ARG A 19 -11.09 19.46 2.30
CA ARG A 19 -10.57 18.13 2.59
C ARG A 19 -11.72 17.17 2.85
N THR A 20 -11.69 16.01 2.21
CA THR A 20 -12.64 14.92 2.48
C THR A 20 -11.88 13.70 2.99
N ASP A 21 -12.21 13.25 4.20
CA ASP A 21 -11.60 12.09 4.85
C ASP A 21 -12.53 10.88 4.71
N ARG A 22 -12.00 9.73 4.29
CA ARG A 22 -12.71 8.44 4.20
C ARG A 22 -11.81 7.30 4.68
N GLU A 23 -12.39 6.16 5.04
CA GLU A 23 -11.63 4.96 5.39
C GLU A 23 -11.40 4.02 4.20
N MET A 24 -10.23 3.38 4.21
CA MET A 24 -9.81 2.34 3.28
C MET A 24 -10.07 0.96 3.89
N ALA A 25 -9.98 -0.09 3.08
CA ALA A 25 -10.22 -1.48 3.53
C ALA A 25 -9.24 -1.97 4.61
N ASP A 26 -8.10 -1.29 4.77
CA ASP A 26 -7.06 -1.58 5.77
C ASP A 26 -7.13 -0.66 7.00
N GLY A 27 -8.25 0.05 7.20
CA GLY A 27 -8.47 0.96 8.33
C GLY A 27 -7.70 2.29 8.25
N ARG A 28 -6.89 2.51 7.20
CA ARG A 28 -6.22 3.79 7.00
C ARG A 28 -7.20 4.84 6.45
N THR A 29 -6.92 6.11 6.73
CA THR A 29 -7.69 7.23 6.17
C THR A 29 -7.13 7.66 4.82
N ILE A 30 -7.97 7.62 3.77
CA ILE A 30 -7.73 8.32 2.52
C ILE A 30 -8.24 9.77 2.65
N ARG A 31 -7.44 10.74 2.20
CA ARG A 31 -7.76 12.17 2.27
C ARG A 31 -7.71 12.78 0.88
N TYR A 32 -8.83 13.31 0.44
CA TYR A 32 -8.97 14.07 -0.81
C TYR A 32 -8.84 15.56 -0.52
N TYR A 33 -8.24 16.31 -1.44
CA TYR A 33 -8.07 17.76 -1.33
C TYR A 33 -8.48 18.41 -2.64
N ASP A 34 -9.51 19.26 -2.57
CA ASP A 34 -10.08 19.92 -3.74
C ASP A 34 -10.08 21.44 -3.56
N SER A 35 -9.93 22.17 -4.67
CA SER A 35 -10.12 23.63 -4.72
C SER A 35 -11.59 24.03 -4.93
N THR A 36 -12.43 23.08 -5.37
CA THR A 36 -13.87 23.22 -5.55
C THR A 36 -14.57 21.98 -4.98
N PRO A 37 -15.86 22.05 -4.58
CA PRO A 37 -16.56 20.89 -4.07
C PRO A 37 -16.61 19.75 -5.10
N ALA A 38 -16.11 18.58 -4.74
CA ALA A 38 -16.17 17.35 -5.53
C ALA A 38 -16.70 16.19 -4.68
N GLU A 39 -17.45 15.28 -5.31
CA GLU A 39 -17.92 14.07 -4.65
C GLU A 39 -16.86 12.96 -4.75
N HIS A 40 -16.50 12.38 -3.61
CA HIS A 40 -15.58 11.24 -3.55
C HIS A 40 -16.34 10.03 -3.03
N SER A 41 -16.92 9.23 -3.93
CA SER A 41 -17.75 8.05 -3.61
C SER A 41 -17.06 6.71 -3.87
N ALA A 42 -15.86 6.69 -4.45
CA ALA A 42 -15.09 5.47 -4.73
C ALA A 42 -14.94 4.57 -3.49
N ILE A 43 -15.19 3.27 -3.65
CA ILE A 43 -15.08 2.29 -2.56
C ILE A 43 -13.81 1.47 -2.78
N ASP A 44 -13.02 1.28 -1.72
CA ASP A 44 -11.88 0.37 -1.75
C ASP A 44 -12.40 -1.08 -1.84
N GLN A 45 -12.17 -1.73 -2.98
CA GLN A 45 -12.64 -3.10 -3.25
C GLN A 45 -11.63 -4.17 -2.84
N ARG A 46 -10.45 -3.77 -2.33
CA ARG A 46 -9.45 -4.73 -1.87
C ARG A 46 -10.01 -5.51 -0.67
N PRO A 47 -9.72 -6.81 -0.55
CA PRO A 47 -10.07 -7.54 0.66
C PRO A 47 -9.36 -6.91 1.85
N GLU A 48 -10.00 -6.97 3.02
CA GLU A 48 -9.34 -6.64 4.27
C GLU A 48 -8.17 -7.60 4.47
N GLU A 49 -6.97 -7.04 4.67
CA GLU A 49 -5.74 -7.80 4.84
C GLU A 49 -5.07 -7.35 6.14
N ALA A 50 -4.69 -8.31 6.97
CA ALA A 50 -4.01 -8.01 8.21
C ALA A 50 -2.67 -7.34 7.92
N GLN A 51 -2.35 -6.29 8.67
CA GLN A 51 -1.03 -5.69 8.58
C GLN A 51 0.04 -6.74 8.93
N PRO A 52 1.09 -6.91 8.10
CA PRO A 52 2.13 -7.87 8.40
C PRO A 52 2.88 -7.50 9.67
N GLU A 53 3.40 -8.50 10.36
CA GLU A 53 4.26 -8.31 11.52
C GLU A 53 5.49 -7.46 11.19
N ILE A 54 5.94 -6.70 12.19
CA ILE A 54 7.19 -5.93 12.10
C ILE A 54 8.37 -6.87 11.88
N GLY A 55 9.39 -6.37 11.17
CA GLY A 55 10.64 -7.11 11.01
C GLY A 55 11.32 -7.36 12.36
N GLN A 56 12.10 -8.44 12.42
CA GLN A 56 12.86 -8.81 13.62
C GLN A 56 14.37 -8.72 13.37
N MET A 57 15.13 -8.46 14.43
CA MET A 57 16.59 -8.54 14.40
C MET A 57 17.04 -9.90 14.93
N ARG A 58 17.93 -10.57 14.22
CA ARG A 58 18.53 -11.84 14.65
C ARG A 58 20.05 -11.70 14.65
N TYR A 59 20.71 -12.15 15.70
CA TYR A 59 22.16 -12.11 15.80
C TYR A 59 22.78 -13.35 15.16
N ASP A 60 23.73 -13.14 14.26
CA ASP A 60 24.60 -14.17 13.70
C ASP A 60 25.85 -14.28 14.56
N ALA A 61 25.94 -15.36 15.35
CA ALA A 61 27.05 -15.59 16.27
C ALA A 61 28.36 -15.98 15.57
N LEU A 62 28.30 -16.45 14.32
CA LEU A 62 29.48 -16.84 13.56
C LEU A 62 30.22 -15.61 13.01
N LEU A 63 29.45 -14.65 12.48
CA LEU A 63 29.99 -13.41 11.92
C LEU A 63 30.05 -12.27 12.94
N GLY A 64 29.30 -12.38 14.04
CA GLY A 64 29.21 -11.35 15.06
C GLY A 64 28.30 -10.18 14.69
N GLU A 65 27.31 -10.43 13.83
CA GLU A 65 26.53 -9.38 13.16
C GLU A 65 25.03 -9.42 13.51
N TRP A 66 24.36 -8.28 13.42
CA TRP A 66 22.91 -8.19 13.54
C TRP A 66 22.25 -8.16 12.16
N VAL A 67 21.37 -9.12 11.89
CA VAL A 67 20.66 -9.26 10.61
C VAL A 67 19.20 -8.84 10.76
N SER A 68 18.77 -7.91 9.91
CA SER A 68 17.36 -7.49 9.83
C SER A 68 16.55 -8.47 8.97
N MET A 69 15.60 -9.16 9.57
CA MET A 69 14.69 -10.09 8.91
C MET A 69 13.32 -9.44 8.65
N ALA A 70 12.97 -9.26 7.37
CA ALA A 70 11.68 -8.70 6.95
C ALA A 70 10.92 -9.70 6.06
N ALA A 71 10.38 -10.76 6.67
CA ALA A 71 9.73 -11.89 5.96
C ALA A 71 8.60 -11.44 5.02
N HIS A 72 7.82 -10.41 5.43
CA HIS A 72 6.75 -9.83 4.62
C HIS A 72 7.20 -9.25 3.26
N ARG A 73 8.51 -9.04 3.05
CA ARG A 73 9.04 -8.56 1.75
C ARG A 73 9.11 -9.65 0.68
N GLN A 74 9.00 -10.93 1.04
CA GLN A 74 9.10 -12.05 0.09
C GLN A 74 7.96 -12.07 -0.93
N ALA A 75 6.79 -11.54 -0.58
CA ALA A 75 5.63 -11.47 -1.47
C ALA A 75 5.67 -10.29 -2.47
N ARG A 76 6.72 -9.47 -2.43
CA ARG A 76 6.87 -8.38 -3.40
C ARG A 76 7.15 -8.96 -4.78
N VAL A 77 6.57 -8.35 -5.80
CA VAL A 77 6.83 -8.71 -7.20
C VAL A 77 8.34 -8.77 -7.44
N PHE A 78 8.82 -9.91 -7.90
CA PHE A 78 10.23 -10.19 -8.11
C PHE A 78 10.44 -10.65 -9.55
N LEU A 79 11.43 -10.02 -10.18
CA LEU A 79 11.88 -10.17 -11.57
C LEU A 79 10.89 -9.70 -12.66
N PRO A 80 11.43 -9.14 -13.77
CA PRO A 80 10.72 -9.11 -15.03
C PRO A 80 10.31 -10.53 -15.45
N PRO A 81 9.23 -10.69 -16.21
CA PRO A 81 8.88 -11.94 -16.86
C PRO A 81 10.08 -12.54 -17.61
N LYS A 82 10.13 -13.88 -17.74
CA LYS A 82 11.27 -14.59 -18.38
C LYS A 82 11.53 -14.12 -19.81
N GLU A 83 10.49 -13.60 -20.46
CA GLU A 83 10.47 -13.02 -21.79
C GLU A 83 11.35 -11.76 -21.91
N MET A 84 11.68 -11.10 -20.81
CA MET A 84 12.54 -9.91 -20.77
C MET A 84 13.99 -10.22 -20.35
N CYS A 85 14.39 -11.49 -20.35
CA CYS A 85 15.76 -11.86 -20.01
C CYS A 85 16.74 -11.42 -21.14
N PRO A 86 17.69 -10.52 -20.86
CA PRO A 86 18.62 -10.02 -21.89
C PRO A 86 19.65 -11.06 -22.36
N LEU A 87 19.70 -12.23 -21.70
CA LEU A 87 20.58 -13.34 -22.03
C LEU A 87 19.83 -14.53 -22.66
N CYS A 88 18.49 -14.47 -22.75
CA CYS A 88 17.72 -15.52 -23.42
C CYS A 88 17.85 -15.37 -24.95
N PRO A 89 17.87 -16.49 -25.69
CA PRO A 89 17.93 -16.45 -27.14
C PRO A 89 16.69 -15.74 -27.71
N SER A 90 16.90 -14.61 -28.39
CA SER A 90 15.86 -13.95 -29.19
C SER A 90 15.65 -14.72 -30.49
N GLN A 91 14.40 -14.81 -30.96
CA GLN A 91 14.13 -15.20 -32.35
C GLN A 91 14.68 -14.06 -33.22
N GLY A 92 15.78 -14.29 -33.94
CA GLY A 92 16.32 -13.31 -34.89
C GLY A 92 15.43 -13.22 -36.13
N GLU A 93 15.24 -12.01 -36.65
CA GLU A 93 14.86 -11.80 -38.06
C GLU A 93 16.06 -12.08 -38.99
#